data_AF-A0A397U7V3-F1
#
_entry.id   AF-A0A397U7V3-F1
#
_cell.length_a   1.000
_cell.length_b   1.000
_cell.length_c   1.000
_cell.angle_alpha   90.00
_cell.angle_beta   90.00
_cell.angle_gamma   90.00
#
_symmetry.space_group_name_H-M   'P 1'
#
loop_
_entity.id
_entity.type
_entity.pdbx_description
1 polymer ?
#
loop_
_entity_poly.entity_id
_entity_poly.type
_entity_poly.pdbx_seq_one_letter_code
_entity_poly.pdbx_strand_id
1 'polypeptide(L)'
;MNYLLSSWNYLDLAATISTIATSIYWLKNGSAPTWAITFSTLFLEIKFIIFLRPIKFFGIYLAMIMNTVDRVMSFLIIFGFFTLAFAHSLHLLLRSESELSQDSSINMFGQFGSAIIASYYMMITGDTEPISYWISNENIVIMILMIMVSFFMLIYLMNLFIGILSEIVSNGDHELAYLALKREIIVEIELLYMLPYQRRKENWFPFVIFYECDTIMLRDYILDIPYNKRVFDKMPYPSKNLIESLRLPEGEQIEEIIEKDFTKVYNYMKKGLPTREELKGLIKDLPTHNDLKDLKKLIEDLKTDK
;
A
#
# COMPACT_ATOMS: atom_id res chain seq x y z
N MET A 1 4.29 -0.89 17.73
CA MET A 1 4.13 0.15 16.71
C MET A 1 5.39 0.99 16.75
N ASN A 2 6.18 0.98 15.67
CA ASN A 2 7.34 1.85 15.59
C ASN A 2 6.85 3.23 15.17
N TYR A 3 6.61 4.10 16.16
CA TYR A 3 6.14 5.49 15.95
C TYR A 3 6.97 6.25 14.91
N LEU A 4 8.27 5.92 14.80
CA LEU A 4 9.23 6.54 13.88
C LEU A 4 9.17 6.03 12.44
N LEU A 5 8.38 5.00 12.12
CA LEU A 5 8.26 4.46 10.75
C LEU A 5 7.02 4.96 10.00
N SER A 6 6.08 5.60 10.69
CA SER A 6 4.86 6.13 10.06
C SER A 6 5.11 7.52 9.48
N SER A 7 4.96 7.67 8.16
CA SER A 7 5.06 8.96 7.48
C SER A 7 4.05 9.99 8.00
N TRP A 8 2.90 9.53 8.50
CA TRP A 8 1.87 10.40 9.08
C TRP A 8 2.37 11.15 10.31
N ASN A 9 3.15 10.47 11.15
CA ASN A 9 3.61 11.03 12.41
C ASN A 9 4.64 12.15 12.17
N TYR A 10 5.41 12.08 11.09
CA TYR A 10 6.34 13.14 10.72
C TYR A 10 5.62 14.43 10.30
N LEU A 11 4.50 14.32 9.58
CA LEU A 11 3.68 15.48 9.21
C LEU A 11 3.02 16.11 10.44
N ASP A 12 2.49 15.28 11.35
CA ASP A 12 1.91 15.76 12.61
C ASP A 12 2.95 16.44 13.51
N LEU A 13 4.15 15.88 13.57
CA LEU A 13 5.28 16.42 14.31
C LEU A 13 5.79 17.73 13.69
N ALA A 14 5.86 17.82 12.36
CA ALA A 14 6.25 19.05 11.67
C ALA A 14 5.28 20.20 11.97
N ALA A 15 3.96 19.94 11.91
CA ALA A 15 2.94 20.94 12.23
C ALA A 15 3.02 21.40 13.69
N THR A 16 3.16 20.46 14.63
CA THR A 16 3.24 20.78 16.07
C THR A 16 4.54 21.50 16.44
N ILE A 17 5.69 21.04 15.96
CA ILE A 17 6.98 21.69 16.24
C ILE A 17 7.03 23.09 15.63
N SER A 18 6.61 23.25 14.37
CA SER A 18 6.61 24.54 13.69
C SER A 18 5.77 25.58 14.46
N THR A 19 4.55 25.21 14.85
CA THR A 19 3.65 26.11 15.59
C THR A 19 4.16 26.44 17.00
N ILE A 20 4.71 25.46 17.73
CA ILE A 20 5.31 25.69 19.05
C ILE A 20 6.53 26.60 18.93
N ALA A 21 7.42 26.35 17.97
CA ALA A 21 8.61 27.15 17.75
C ALA A 21 8.27 28.61 17.41
N THR A 22 7.31 28.82 16.49
CA THR A 22 6.82 30.15 16.14
C THR A 22 6.16 30.86 17.33
N SER A 23 5.40 30.13 18.15
CA SER A 23 4.75 30.68 19.36
C SER A 23 5.77 31.09 20.43
N ILE A 24 6.78 30.25 20.69
CA ILE A 24 7.88 30.57 21.63
C ILE A 24 8.67 31.79 21.14
N TYR A 25 8.98 31.83 19.85
CA TYR A 25 9.67 32.96 19.25
C TYR A 25 8.86 34.26 19.42
N TRP A 26 7.55 34.19 19.17
CA TRP A 26 6.65 35.32 19.36
C TRP A 26 6.64 35.80 20.81
N LEU A 27 6.48 34.88 21.77
CA LEU A 27 6.47 35.22 23.20
C LEU A 27 7.77 35.86 23.67
N LYS A 28 8.92 35.41 23.14
CA LYS A 28 10.23 35.94 23.52
C LYS A 28 10.52 37.33 22.94
N ASN A 29 10.10 37.57 21.70
CA ASN A 29 10.51 38.75 20.94
C ASN A 29 9.38 39.78 20.72
N GLY A 30 8.17 39.52 21.22
CA GLY A 30 6.99 40.38 21.05
C GLY A 30 6.35 40.34 19.66
N SER A 31 7.04 39.80 18.65
CA SER A 31 6.54 39.56 17.30
C SER A 31 7.18 38.30 16.70
N ALA A 32 6.49 37.64 15.76
CA ALA A 32 7.04 36.57 14.94
C ALA A 32 7.19 37.03 13.49
N PRO A 33 8.23 36.56 12.77
CA PRO A 33 8.40 36.93 11.37
C PRO A 33 7.27 36.31 10.53
N THR A 34 6.78 37.09 9.56
CA THR A 34 5.64 36.71 8.73
C THR A 34 5.83 35.36 8.05
N TRP A 35 7.03 35.07 7.54
CA TRP A 35 7.32 33.79 6.88
C TRP A 35 7.12 32.60 7.83
N ALA A 36 7.49 32.71 9.11
CA ALA A 36 7.33 31.62 10.08
C ALA A 36 5.85 31.38 10.38
N ILE A 37 5.08 32.47 10.55
CA ILE A 37 3.63 32.39 10.69
C ILE A 37 3.02 31.69 9.47
N THR A 38 3.39 32.09 8.26
CA THR A 38 2.87 31.49 7.01
C THR A 38 3.16 29.99 6.93
N PHE A 39 4.39 29.55 7.18
CA PHE A 39 4.74 28.12 7.13
C PHE A 39 4.08 27.32 8.25
N SER A 40 3.98 27.87 9.46
CA SER A 40 3.25 27.23 10.56
C SER A 40 1.77 27.06 10.23
N THR A 41 1.13 28.08 9.65
CA THR A 41 -0.28 28.01 9.21
C THR A 41 -0.46 26.98 8.10
N LEU A 42 0.42 26.95 7.09
CA LEU A 42 0.38 25.96 6.02
C LEU A 42 0.41 24.52 6.55
N PHE A 43 1.30 24.23 7.50
CA PHE A 43 1.37 22.88 8.09
C PHE A 43 0.12 22.53 8.92
N LEU A 44 -0.50 23.50 9.59
CA LEU A 44 -1.77 23.28 10.26
C LEU A 44 -2.91 23.00 9.28
N GLU A 45 -2.96 23.69 8.14
CA GLU A 45 -3.95 23.47 7.08
C GLU A 45 -3.78 22.08 6.45
N ILE A 46 -2.55 21.67 6.18
CA ILE A 46 -2.25 20.29 5.73
C ILE A 46 -2.69 19.27 6.78
N LYS A 47 -2.39 19.52 8.06
CA LYS A 47 -2.85 18.66 9.17
C LYS A 47 -4.37 18.58 9.24
N PHE A 48 -5.07 19.69 9.00
CA PHE A 48 -6.53 19.72 8.93
C PHE A 48 -7.07 18.84 7.79
N ILE A 49 -6.45 18.85 6.60
CA ILE A 49 -6.83 17.95 5.51
C ILE A 49 -6.61 16.48 5.92
N ILE A 50 -5.48 16.18 6.57
CA ILE A 50 -5.17 14.83 7.04
C ILE A 50 -6.14 14.36 8.13
N PHE A 51 -6.71 15.26 8.93
CA PHE A 51 -7.73 14.93 9.93
C PHE A 51 -8.99 14.31 9.31
N LEU A 52 -9.26 14.54 8.02
CA LEU A 52 -10.41 13.96 7.31
C LEU A 52 -10.24 12.47 6.97
N ARG A 53 -9.07 11.89 7.23
CA ARG A 53 -8.73 10.49 6.93
C ARG A 53 -9.74 9.44 7.43
N PRO A 54 -10.38 9.55 8.62
CA PRO A 54 -11.35 8.57 9.07
C PRO A 54 -12.68 8.59 8.29
N ILE A 55 -12.93 9.62 7.48
CA ILE A 55 -14.17 9.78 6.71
C ILE A 55 -14.00 9.06 5.37
N LYS A 56 -14.86 8.08 5.05
CA LYS A 56 -14.73 7.23 3.85
C LYS A 56 -14.53 8.03 2.55
N PHE A 57 -15.27 9.14 2.38
CA PHE A 57 -15.17 9.99 1.20
C PHE A 57 -13.75 10.52 0.96
N PHE A 58 -13.09 11.06 1.98
CA PHE A 58 -11.72 11.61 1.86
C PHE A 58 -10.64 10.55 2.06
N GLY A 59 -10.89 9.61 2.97
CA GLY A 59 -9.94 8.60 3.39
C GLY A 59 -9.50 7.66 2.27
N ILE A 60 -10.37 7.37 1.29
CA ILE A 60 -10.00 6.57 0.12
C ILE A 60 -8.90 7.27 -0.70
N TYR A 61 -9.07 8.57 -0.99
CA TYR A 61 -8.08 9.34 -1.73
C TYR A 61 -6.78 9.52 -0.94
N LEU A 62 -6.87 9.79 0.37
CA LEU A 62 -5.70 9.91 1.23
C LEU A 62 -4.94 8.58 1.36
N ALA A 63 -5.64 7.45 1.44
CA ALA A 63 -5.04 6.11 1.44
C ALA A 63 -4.32 5.83 0.12
N MET A 64 -4.95 6.19 -1.00
CA MET A 64 -4.35 6.05 -2.32
C MET A 64 -3.06 6.87 -2.44
N ILE A 65 -3.11 8.16 -2.08
CA ILE A 65 -1.93 9.04 -2.08
C ILE A 65 -0.82 8.39 -1.26
N MET A 66 -1.11 8.00 -0.01
CA MET A 66 -0.11 7.42 0.88
C MET A 66 0.50 6.13 0.34
N ASN A 67 -0.31 5.24 -0.24
CA ASN A 67 0.14 3.99 -0.85
C ASN A 67 1.03 4.22 -2.09
N THR A 68 0.93 5.40 -2.72
CA THR A 68 1.73 5.77 -3.89
C THR A 68 3.01 6.55 -3.57
N VAL A 69 3.17 7.02 -2.33
CA VAL A 69 4.24 7.98 -1.96
C VAL A 69 5.63 7.50 -2.38
N ASP A 70 5.98 6.24 -2.15
CA ASP A 70 7.32 5.73 -2.46
C ASP A 70 7.65 5.75 -3.96
N ARG A 71 6.65 5.46 -4.81
CA ARG A 71 6.80 5.50 -6.28
C ARG A 71 6.92 6.94 -6.77
N VAL A 72 6.09 7.84 -6.23
CA VAL A 72 6.14 9.28 -6.53
C VAL A 72 7.48 9.87 -6.10
N MET A 73 7.97 9.53 -4.90
CA MET A 73 9.25 10.01 -4.39
C MET A 73 10.42 9.49 -5.24
N SER A 74 10.37 8.23 -5.68
CA SER A 74 11.39 7.66 -6.58
C SER A 74 11.45 8.41 -7.92
N PHE A 75 10.28 8.75 -8.50
CA PHE A 75 10.20 9.59 -9.69
C PHE A 75 10.77 11.01 -9.43
N LEU A 76 10.37 11.65 -8.33
CA LEU A 76 10.83 13.00 -7.98
C LEU A 76 12.34 13.07 -7.74
N ILE A 77 12.96 12.00 -7.23
CA ILE A 77 14.42 11.92 -7.07
C ILE A 77 15.11 11.93 -8.44
N ILE A 78 14.64 11.12 -9.39
CA ILE A 78 15.18 11.06 -10.76
C ILE A 78 15.00 12.43 -11.44
N PHE A 79 13.80 13.00 -11.33
CA PHE A 79 13.48 14.33 -11.84
C PHE A 79 14.38 15.41 -11.21
N GLY A 80 14.64 15.34 -9.91
CA GLY A 80 15.51 16.26 -9.19
C GLY A 80 16.95 16.20 -9.68
N PHE A 81 17.52 15.00 -9.86
CA PHE A 81 18.87 14.86 -10.43
C PHE A 81 18.96 15.40 -11.85
N PHE A 82 17.94 15.14 -12.68
CA PHE A 82 17.87 15.71 -14.02
C PHE A 82 17.79 17.24 -13.99
N THR A 83 16.95 17.81 -13.12
CA THR A 83 16.85 19.27 -12.89
C THR A 83 18.20 19.86 -12.52
N LEU A 84 18.93 19.22 -11.59
CA LEU A 84 20.24 19.67 -11.13
C LEU A 84 21.28 19.63 -12.25
N ALA A 85 21.31 18.56 -13.04
CA ALA A 85 22.21 18.44 -14.18
C ALA A 85 21.93 19.55 -15.22
N PHE A 86 20.65 19.78 -15.53
CA PHE A 86 20.24 20.81 -16.47
C PHE A 86 20.54 22.23 -15.95
N ALA A 87 20.25 22.50 -14.68
CA ALA A 87 20.58 23.77 -14.03
C ALA A 87 22.08 24.04 -14.03
N HIS A 88 22.89 23.00 -13.81
CA HIS A 88 24.34 23.11 -13.88
C HIS A 88 24.81 23.42 -15.31
N SER A 89 24.26 22.77 -16.33
CA SER A 89 24.56 23.08 -17.74
C SER A 89 24.19 24.51 -18.12
N LEU A 90 22.99 24.97 -17.74
CA LEU A 90 22.57 26.36 -17.99
C LEU A 90 23.39 27.37 -17.20
N HIS A 91 23.71 27.08 -15.94
CA HIS A 91 24.61 27.92 -15.14
C HIS A 91 25.97 28.08 -15.82
N LEU A 92 26.58 26.99 -16.32
CA LEU A 92 27.85 27.07 -17.02
C LEU A 92 27.75 27.87 -18.34
N LEU A 93 26.67 27.66 -19.09
CA LEU A 93 26.48 28.28 -20.41
C LEU A 93 26.14 29.77 -20.32
N LEU A 94 25.24 30.15 -19.41
CA LEU A 94 24.68 31.50 -19.28
C LEU A 94 25.43 32.38 -18.27
N ARG A 95 26.37 31.82 -17.51
CA ARG A 95 27.24 32.62 -16.63
C ARG A 95 28.23 33.45 -17.44
N SER A 96 28.79 32.92 -18.53
CA SER A 96 29.78 33.68 -19.33
C SER A 96 29.14 34.86 -20.07
N GLU A 97 27.88 34.76 -20.50
CA GLU A 97 27.15 35.85 -21.15
C GLU A 97 26.83 37.02 -20.20
N SER A 98 26.81 36.78 -18.88
CA SER A 98 26.60 37.86 -17.90
C SER A 98 27.80 38.75 -17.65
N GLU A 99 29.01 38.35 -18.06
CA GLU A 99 30.15 39.26 -18.04
C GLU A 99 30.08 40.30 -19.18
N LEU A 100 29.27 40.03 -20.21
CA LEU A 100 29.07 40.92 -21.36
C LEU A 100 27.88 41.88 -21.20
N SER A 101 26.86 41.49 -20.42
CA SER A 101 25.67 42.31 -20.15
C SER A 101 25.87 43.14 -18.87
N GLN A 102 25.80 44.47 -18.98
CA GLN A 102 26.07 45.41 -17.87
C GLN A 102 25.05 45.37 -16.73
N ASP A 103 24.04 44.49 -16.77
CA ASP A 103 22.96 44.42 -15.79
C ASP A 103 22.96 43.08 -15.05
N SER A 104 23.86 42.97 -14.07
CA SER A 104 24.04 41.79 -13.21
C SER A 104 22.82 41.44 -12.35
N SER A 105 21.83 42.33 -12.29
CA SER A 105 20.59 42.17 -11.52
C SER A 105 19.55 41.25 -12.17
N ILE A 106 19.68 40.98 -13.48
CA ILE A 106 18.69 40.20 -14.26
C ILE A 106 19.11 38.74 -14.44
N ASN A 107 20.41 38.40 -14.32
CA ASN A 107 20.88 37.04 -14.61
C ASN A 107 20.52 36.03 -13.51
N MET A 108 19.38 35.36 -13.68
CA MET A 108 18.96 34.22 -12.84
C MET A 108 19.94 33.03 -12.91
N PHE A 109 20.80 32.94 -13.91
CA PHE A 109 21.80 31.89 -14.05
C PHE A 109 23.20 32.27 -13.54
N GLY A 110 23.38 33.50 -13.03
CA GLY A 110 24.67 33.96 -12.51
C GLY A 110 25.10 33.24 -11.23
N GLN A 111 24.13 32.82 -10.41
CA GLN A 111 24.36 31.98 -9.23
C GLN A 111 23.76 30.58 -9.46
N PHE A 112 24.45 29.56 -8.94
CA PHE A 112 23.98 28.18 -9.10
C PHE A 112 22.62 27.95 -8.41
N GLY A 113 22.37 28.56 -7.24
CA GLY A 113 21.10 28.42 -6.53
C GLY A 113 19.90 28.97 -7.30
N SER A 114 20.04 30.16 -7.88
CA SER A 114 18.99 30.76 -8.72
C SER A 114 18.82 30.02 -10.04
N ALA A 115 19.90 29.47 -10.61
CA ALA A 115 19.83 28.63 -11.81
C ALA A 115 18.98 27.37 -11.58
N ILE A 116 19.10 26.72 -10.41
CA ILE A 116 18.27 25.57 -10.05
C ILE A 116 16.78 25.95 -10.05
N ILE A 117 16.44 27.07 -9.42
CA ILE A 117 15.05 27.54 -9.33
C ILE A 117 14.50 27.89 -10.73
N ALA A 118 15.28 28.61 -11.53
CA ALA A 118 14.92 28.97 -12.90
C ALA A 118 14.70 27.72 -13.77
N SER A 119 15.65 26.77 -13.75
CA SER A 119 15.52 25.52 -14.51
C SER A 119 14.35 24.66 -14.06
N TYR A 120 14.08 24.56 -12.75
CA TYR A 120 12.91 23.87 -12.23
C TYR A 120 11.61 24.51 -12.75
N TYR A 121 11.50 25.84 -12.67
CA TYR A 121 10.32 26.57 -13.15
C TYR A 121 10.10 26.35 -14.64
N MET A 122 11.13 26.51 -15.46
CA MET A 122 11.08 26.29 -16.92
C MET A 122 10.62 24.86 -17.26
N MET A 123 11.11 23.88 -16.51
CA MET A 123 10.90 22.48 -16.81
C MET A 123 9.48 21.98 -16.48
N ILE A 124 8.85 22.58 -15.45
CA ILE A 124 7.46 22.25 -15.06
C ILE A 124 6.44 23.07 -15.84
N THR A 125 6.67 24.37 -15.99
CA THR A 125 5.69 25.26 -16.63
C THR A 125 5.83 25.30 -18.15
N GLY A 126 7.02 24.94 -18.67
CA GLY A 126 7.37 25.15 -20.08
C GLY A 126 7.65 26.61 -20.43
N ASP A 127 7.65 27.52 -19.45
CA ASP A 127 7.87 28.94 -19.66
C ASP A 127 9.35 29.22 -19.98
N THR A 128 9.59 30.03 -21.01
CA THR A 128 10.92 30.42 -21.47
C THR A 128 11.36 31.78 -20.93
N GLU A 129 10.52 32.48 -20.16
CA GLU A 129 10.83 33.78 -19.57
C GLU A 129 12.22 33.84 -18.90
N PRO A 130 12.65 32.85 -18.10
CA PRO A 130 13.97 32.90 -17.45
C PRO A 130 15.15 32.99 -18.42
N ILE A 131 15.03 32.41 -19.61
CA ILE A 131 16.07 32.44 -20.65
C ILE A 131 15.79 33.43 -21.79
N SER A 132 14.65 34.12 -21.76
CA SER A 132 14.19 34.98 -22.85
C SER A 132 15.16 36.11 -23.18
N TYR A 133 15.85 36.66 -22.18
CA TYR A 133 16.88 37.68 -22.33
C TYR A 133 18.20 37.16 -22.92
N TRP A 134 18.39 35.85 -22.99
CA TRP A 134 19.64 35.17 -23.37
C TRP A 134 19.54 34.40 -24.70
N ILE A 135 18.31 34.12 -25.16
CA ILE A 135 18.06 33.61 -26.50
C ILE A 135 18.26 34.76 -27.50
N SER A 136 19.52 35.04 -27.80
CA SER A 136 19.90 35.71 -29.04
C SER A 136 19.77 34.69 -30.18
N ASN A 137 19.34 35.11 -31.37
CA ASN A 137 19.28 34.25 -32.57
C ASN A 137 20.62 33.57 -32.94
N GLU A 138 21.71 33.96 -32.29
CA GLU A 138 23.07 33.48 -32.53
C GLU A 138 23.45 32.25 -31.67
N ASN A 139 22.75 31.99 -30.56
CA ASN A 139 23.12 30.94 -29.61
C ASN A 139 22.48 29.59 -29.93
N ILE A 140 22.98 28.96 -31.01
CA ILE A 140 22.56 27.62 -31.46
C ILE A 140 22.63 26.58 -30.31
N VAL A 141 23.62 26.70 -29.43
CA VAL A 141 23.82 25.75 -28.30
C VAL A 141 22.65 25.79 -27.31
N ILE A 142 22.17 26.98 -26.93
CA ILE A 142 21.01 27.13 -26.03
C ILE A 142 19.76 26.56 -26.69
N MET A 143 19.55 26.85 -27.98
CA MET A 143 18.39 26.37 -28.72
C MET A 143 18.37 24.84 -28.82
N ILE A 144 19.50 24.20 -29.12
CA ILE A 144 19.60 22.72 -29.15
C ILE A 144 19.34 22.14 -27.76
N LEU A 145 19.93 22.72 -26.72
CA LEU A 145 19.75 22.27 -25.34
C LEU A 145 18.26 22.35 -24.93
N MET A 146 17.58 23.44 -25.28
CA MET A 146 16.15 23.61 -25.01
C MET A 146 15.28 22.59 -25.76
N ILE A 147 15.52 22.38 -27.05
CA ILE A 147 14.79 21.36 -27.83
C ILE A 147 14.96 19.97 -27.21
N MET A 148 16.18 19.61 -26.83
CA MET A 148 16.48 18.32 -26.22
C MET A 148 15.73 18.13 -24.88
N VAL A 149 15.74 19.16 -24.03
CA VAL A 149 15.08 19.11 -22.71
C VAL A 149 13.57 19.12 -22.84
N SER A 150 12.99 19.95 -23.73
CA SER A 150 11.56 19.95 -23.98
C SER A 150 11.07 18.59 -24.48
N PHE A 151 11.80 17.94 -25.40
CA PHE A 151 11.47 16.59 -25.85
C PHE A 151 11.49 15.60 -24.69
N PHE A 152 12.56 15.60 -23.89
CA PHE A 152 12.69 14.69 -22.75
C PHE A 152 11.58 14.90 -21.70
N MET A 153 11.21 16.16 -21.41
CA MET A 153 10.15 16.48 -20.47
C MET A 153 8.76 16.09 -20.95
N LEU A 154 8.39 16.54 -22.15
CA LEU A 154 7.05 16.37 -22.70
C LEU A 154 6.77 14.91 -23.08
N ILE A 155 7.76 14.23 -23.65
CA ILE A 155 7.54 12.88 -24.21
C ILE A 155 7.88 11.79 -23.21
N TYR A 156 8.95 11.95 -22.43
CA TYR A 156 9.41 10.90 -21.53
C TYR A 156 8.95 11.12 -20.10
N LEU A 157 9.43 12.18 -19.42
CA LEU A 157 9.22 12.30 -17.97
C LEU A 157 7.76 12.53 -17.56
N MET A 158 7.05 13.48 -18.18
CA MET A 158 5.66 13.76 -17.80
C MET A 158 4.73 12.60 -18.16
N ASN A 159 4.93 11.98 -19.33
CA ASN A 159 4.15 10.81 -19.73
C ASN A 159 4.44 9.59 -18.83
N LEU A 160 5.69 9.40 -18.42
CA LEU A 160 6.06 8.37 -17.44
C LEU A 160 5.38 8.64 -16.09
N PHE A 161 5.38 9.88 -15.62
CA PHE A 161 4.73 10.25 -14.36
C PHE A 161 3.22 9.98 -14.38
N ILE A 162 2.55 10.42 -15.44
CA ILE A 162 1.12 10.19 -15.65
C ILE A 162 0.84 8.68 -15.76
N GLY A 163 1.70 7.92 -16.46
CA GLY A 163 1.59 6.47 -16.58
C GLY A 163 1.68 5.76 -15.23
N ILE A 164 2.67 6.13 -14.40
CA ILE A 164 2.84 5.57 -13.05
C ILE A 164 1.61 5.89 -12.18
N LEU A 165 1.12 7.13 -12.19
CA LEU A 165 -0.06 7.52 -11.43
C LEU A 165 -1.30 6.77 -11.91
N SER A 166 -1.53 6.72 -13.22
CA SER A 166 -2.70 6.04 -13.81
C SER A 166 -2.71 4.56 -13.50
N GLU A 167 -1.56 3.88 -13.53
CA GLU A 167 -1.47 2.46 -13.19
C GLU A 167 -1.87 2.22 -11.74
N ILE A 168 -1.39 3.05 -10.81
CA ILE A 168 -1.68 2.86 -9.38
C ILE A 168 -3.15 3.18 -9.07
N VAL A 169 -3.69 4.21 -9.72
CA VAL A 169 -5.11 4.57 -9.62
C VAL A 169 -5.99 3.48 -10.23
N SER A 170 -5.56 2.79 -11.29
CA SER A 170 -6.40 1.78 -11.95
C SER A 170 -6.33 0.39 -11.30
N ASN A 171 -5.17 -0.01 -10.77
CA ASN A 171 -4.92 -1.40 -10.37
C ASN A 171 -5.00 -1.63 -8.85
N GLY A 172 -5.10 -0.57 -8.05
CA GLY A 172 -5.16 -0.68 -6.60
C GLY A 172 -6.58 -1.00 -6.09
N ASP A 173 -6.70 -1.97 -5.18
CA ASP A 173 -7.92 -2.11 -4.39
C ASP A 173 -7.98 -0.97 -3.37
N HIS A 174 -8.64 0.12 -3.77
CA HIS A 174 -8.73 1.35 -2.98
C HIS A 174 -9.49 1.16 -1.67
N GLU A 175 -10.44 0.23 -1.65
CA GLU A 175 -11.19 -0.08 -0.43
C GLU A 175 -10.29 -0.84 0.55
N LEU A 176 -9.51 -1.81 0.09
CA LEU A 176 -8.52 -2.47 0.94
C LEU A 176 -7.47 -1.50 1.48
N ALA A 177 -6.96 -0.58 0.65
CA ALA A 177 -6.01 0.44 1.09
C ALA A 177 -6.62 1.35 2.18
N TYR A 178 -7.88 1.76 2.00
CA TYR A 178 -8.59 2.54 3.01
C TYR A 178 -8.85 1.75 4.30
N LEU A 179 -9.21 0.46 4.21
CA LEU A 179 -9.41 -0.39 5.37
C LEU A 179 -8.11 -0.60 6.16
N ALA A 180 -6.99 -0.77 5.46
CA ALA A 180 -5.66 -0.82 6.07
C ALA A 180 -5.36 0.49 6.83
N LEU A 181 -5.58 1.64 6.18
CA LEU A 181 -5.40 2.94 6.80
C LEU A 181 -6.31 3.14 8.02
N LYS A 182 -7.58 2.74 7.92
CA LYS A 182 -8.55 2.82 9.02
C LYS A 182 -8.12 1.95 10.20
N ARG A 183 -7.59 0.76 9.94
CA ARG A 183 -7.02 -0.11 10.98
C ARG A 183 -5.86 0.57 11.70
N GLU A 184 -4.93 1.19 10.98
CA GLU A 184 -3.81 1.92 11.59
C GLU A 184 -4.29 3.02 12.54
N ILE A 185 -5.25 3.84 12.10
CA ILE A 185 -5.84 4.91 12.92
C ILE A 185 -6.47 4.33 14.19
N ILE A 186 -7.27 3.26 14.07
CA ILE A 186 -7.94 2.64 15.23
C ILE A 186 -6.91 2.12 16.23
N VAL A 187 -5.86 1.43 15.77
CA VAL A 187 -4.80 0.93 16.64
C VAL A 187 -4.07 2.08 17.33
N GLU A 188 -3.81 3.19 16.63
CA GLU A 188 -3.20 4.37 17.22
C GLU A 188 -4.08 4.97 18.33
N ILE A 189 -5.39 5.09 18.10
CA ILE A 189 -6.36 5.57 19.10
C ILE A 189 -6.40 4.62 20.31
N GLU A 190 -6.42 3.31 20.09
CA GLU A 190 -6.42 2.28 21.13
C GLU A 190 -5.17 2.27 22.00
N LEU A 191 -4.01 2.52 21.41
CA LEU A 191 -2.75 2.45 22.13
C LEU A 191 -2.36 3.77 22.78
N LEU A 192 -2.59 4.91 22.12
CA LEU A 192 -2.06 6.22 22.52
C LEU A 192 -3.10 7.16 23.14
N TYR A 193 -4.35 7.15 22.63
CA TYR A 193 -5.33 8.15 23.02
C TYR A 193 -6.34 7.65 24.06
N MET A 194 -6.60 6.35 24.12
CA MET A 194 -7.56 5.78 25.06
C MET A 194 -6.96 5.42 26.43
N LEU A 195 -7.68 5.81 27.48
CA LEU A 195 -7.34 5.46 28.86
C LEU A 195 -7.64 3.97 29.13
N PRO A 196 -6.94 3.33 30.08
CA PRO A 196 -7.11 1.91 30.36
C PRO A 196 -8.56 1.51 30.69
N TYR A 197 -9.34 2.40 31.32
CA TYR A 197 -10.74 2.13 31.62
C TYR A 197 -11.64 2.17 30.37
N GLN A 198 -11.34 3.02 29.39
CA GLN A 198 -12.11 3.12 28.14
C GLN A 198 -11.94 1.86 27.29
N ARG A 199 -10.73 1.28 27.29
CA ARG A 199 -10.43 0.03 26.58
C ARG A 199 -11.07 -1.21 27.17
N ARG A 200 -11.50 -1.14 28.44
CA ARG A 200 -12.20 -2.22 29.14
C ARG A 200 -13.73 -2.08 29.08
N LYS A 201 -14.23 -1.05 28.40
CA LYS A 201 -15.66 -0.87 28.22
C LYS A 201 -16.18 -1.86 27.17
N GLU A 202 -16.97 -2.81 27.63
CA GLU A 202 -17.53 -3.88 26.80
C GLU A 202 -18.45 -3.39 25.68
N ASN A 203 -19.11 -2.24 25.87
CA ASN A 203 -19.94 -1.63 24.85
C ASN A 203 -19.14 -0.99 23.69
N TRP A 204 -17.85 -0.71 23.88
CA TRP A 204 -16.95 -0.21 22.83
C TRP A 204 -16.04 -1.31 22.28
N PHE A 205 -15.63 -2.24 23.15
CA PHE A 205 -14.78 -3.38 22.86
C PHE A 205 -15.50 -4.67 23.22
N PRO A 206 -16.36 -5.19 22.33
CA PRO A 206 -17.06 -6.44 22.59
C PRO A 206 -16.07 -7.60 22.65
N PHE A 207 -16.32 -8.57 23.53
CA PHE A 207 -15.49 -9.78 23.64
C PHE A 207 -15.66 -10.70 22.41
N VAL A 208 -16.81 -10.66 21.75
CA VAL A 208 -17.15 -11.46 20.57
C VAL A 208 -17.63 -10.56 19.44
N ILE A 209 -17.07 -10.74 18.25
CA ILE A 209 -17.50 -10.06 17.02
C ILE A 209 -18.00 -11.12 16.05
N PHE A 210 -19.27 -11.02 15.66
CA PHE A 210 -19.84 -11.86 14.61
C PHE A 210 -19.65 -11.18 13.26
N TYR A 211 -19.14 -11.92 12.28
CA TYR A 211 -18.99 -11.44 10.91
C TYR A 211 -19.33 -12.56 9.93
N GLU A 212 -19.94 -12.20 8.81
CA GLU A 212 -20.18 -13.11 7.70
C GLU A 212 -18.96 -13.13 6.78
N CYS A 213 -18.61 -14.31 6.28
CA CYS A 213 -17.44 -14.51 5.44
C CYS A 213 -17.68 -15.65 4.46
N ASP A 214 -17.10 -15.52 3.26
CA ASP A 214 -17.07 -16.58 2.26
C ASP A 214 -16.19 -17.75 2.75
N THR A 215 -16.75 -18.96 2.78
CA THR A 215 -16.09 -20.17 3.29
C THR A 215 -14.86 -20.56 2.47
N ILE A 216 -14.90 -20.36 1.15
CA ILE A 216 -13.82 -20.70 0.22
C ILE A 216 -12.66 -19.72 0.44
N MET A 217 -12.94 -18.41 0.42
CA MET A 217 -11.89 -17.40 0.66
C MET A 217 -11.28 -17.54 2.05
N LEU A 218 -12.10 -17.83 3.07
CA LEU A 218 -11.61 -18.04 4.43
C LEU A 218 -10.71 -19.27 4.53
N ARG A 219 -11.07 -20.36 3.86
CA ARG A 219 -10.27 -21.60 3.81
C ARG A 219 -8.91 -21.35 3.19
N ASP A 220 -8.86 -20.69 2.03
CA ASP A 220 -7.61 -20.34 1.35
C ASP A 220 -6.73 -19.45 2.23
N TYR A 221 -7.34 -18.45 2.88
CA TYR A 221 -6.63 -17.55 3.79
C TYR A 221 -6.01 -18.30 4.97
N ILE A 222 -6.74 -19.23 5.59
CA ILE A 222 -6.26 -19.98 6.76
C ILE A 222 -5.21 -21.02 6.37
N LEU A 223 -5.33 -21.62 5.19
CA LEU A 223 -4.32 -22.55 4.67
C LEU A 223 -3.01 -21.86 4.29
N ASP A 224 -3.04 -20.58 3.88
CA ASP A 224 -1.84 -19.80 3.57
C ASP A 224 -1.01 -19.39 4.81
N ILE A 225 -1.63 -19.32 6.00
CA ILE A 225 -0.99 -18.95 7.28
C ILE A 225 0.28 -19.79 7.56
N PRO A 226 0.25 -21.15 7.62
CA PRO A 226 1.43 -21.95 7.95
C PRO A 226 2.57 -21.85 6.93
N TYR A 227 2.29 -21.45 5.69
CA TYR A 227 3.31 -21.30 4.64
C TYR A 227 3.93 -19.90 4.59
N ASN A 228 3.50 -18.98 5.46
CA ASN A 228 3.96 -17.59 5.53
C ASN A 228 3.98 -16.88 4.16
N LYS A 229 3.04 -17.23 3.28
CA LYS A 229 2.94 -16.61 1.95
C LYS A 229 2.54 -15.13 2.02
N ARG A 230 1.96 -14.69 3.14
CA ARG A 230 1.53 -13.31 3.37
C ARG A 230 2.26 -12.74 4.57
N VAL A 231 2.67 -11.49 4.46
CA VAL A 231 3.31 -10.76 5.55
C VAL A 231 2.23 -10.32 6.53
N PHE A 232 2.26 -10.88 7.75
CA PHE A 232 1.41 -10.48 8.85
C PHE A 232 2.22 -9.66 9.86
N ASP A 233 1.73 -8.48 10.26
CA ASP A 233 2.32 -7.72 11.39
C ASP A 233 2.25 -8.51 12.70
N LYS A 234 1.17 -9.30 12.86
CA LYS A 234 0.95 -10.25 13.95
C LYS A 234 0.27 -11.48 13.40
N MET A 235 0.85 -12.64 13.67
CA MET A 235 0.32 -13.90 13.21
C MET A 235 -1.08 -14.15 13.81
N PRO A 236 -2.12 -14.34 13.00
CA PRO A 236 -3.43 -14.74 13.53
C PRO A 236 -3.34 -16.15 14.12
N TYR A 237 -4.08 -16.38 15.21
CA TYR A 237 -4.21 -17.70 15.83
C TYR A 237 -5.62 -18.25 15.56
N PRO A 238 -5.83 -19.00 14.46
CA PRO A 238 -7.09 -19.68 14.21
C PRO A 238 -7.30 -20.78 15.25
N SER A 239 -8.53 -20.91 15.76
CA SER A 239 -8.87 -21.98 16.71
C SER A 239 -8.82 -23.35 16.02
N LYS A 240 -8.52 -24.41 16.79
CA LYS A 240 -8.51 -25.79 16.26
C LYS A 240 -9.86 -26.17 15.63
N ASN A 241 -10.95 -25.79 16.28
CA ASN A 241 -12.32 -26.03 15.79
C ASN A 241 -12.55 -25.38 14.43
N LEU A 242 -12.09 -24.14 14.22
CA LEU A 242 -12.23 -23.45 12.92
C LEU A 242 -11.47 -24.17 11.80
N ILE A 243 -10.24 -24.61 12.09
CA ILE A 243 -9.42 -25.36 11.13
C ILE A 243 -10.07 -26.69 10.79
N GLU A 244 -10.63 -27.39 11.77
CA GLU A 244 -11.36 -28.65 11.57
C GLU A 244 -12.62 -28.42 10.72
N SER A 245 -13.41 -27.39 11.03
CA SER A 245 -14.61 -27.05 10.25
C SER A 245 -14.32 -26.67 8.80
N LEU A 246 -13.20 -26.00 8.50
CA LEU A 246 -12.83 -25.60 7.14
C LEU A 246 -12.09 -26.69 6.34
N ARG A 247 -11.70 -27.79 7.01
CA ARG A 247 -11.14 -28.98 6.35
C ARG A 247 -12.22 -29.96 5.89
N LEU A 248 -13.47 -29.78 6.32
CA LEU A 248 -14.60 -30.56 5.83
C LEU A 248 -14.79 -30.27 4.33
N PRO A 249 -14.85 -31.29 3.46
CA PRO A 249 -15.22 -31.07 2.07
C PRO A 249 -16.65 -30.51 2.03
N GLU A 250 -16.92 -29.50 1.21
CA GLU A 250 -18.30 -29.03 0.99
C GLU A 250 -19.13 -30.16 0.37
N GLY A 251 -20.45 -30.15 0.58
CA GLY A 251 -21.36 -31.27 0.30
C GLY A 251 -21.23 -31.92 -1.08
N GLU A 252 -20.93 -31.14 -2.13
CA GLU A 252 -20.69 -31.67 -3.48
C GLU A 252 -19.40 -32.50 -3.58
N GLN A 253 -18.30 -32.09 -2.91
CA GLN A 253 -17.05 -32.86 -2.88
C GLN A 253 -17.20 -34.13 -2.05
N ILE A 254 -18.06 -34.12 -1.02
CA ILE A 254 -18.38 -35.33 -0.25
C ILE A 254 -19.14 -36.33 -1.12
N GLU A 255 -20.16 -35.89 -1.87
CA GLU A 255 -20.91 -36.76 -2.78
C GLU A 255 -20.01 -37.37 -3.85
N GLU A 256 -19.12 -36.58 -4.47
CA GLU A 256 -18.22 -37.06 -5.52
C GLU A 256 -17.14 -38.03 -4.98
N ILE A 257 -16.63 -37.80 -3.76
CA ILE A 257 -15.68 -38.72 -3.09
C ILE A 257 -16.39 -40.02 -2.71
N ILE A 258 -17.60 -39.93 -2.14
CA ILE A 258 -18.41 -41.09 -1.77
C ILE A 258 -18.75 -41.91 -3.03
N GLU A 259 -19.18 -41.27 -4.11
CA GLU A 259 -19.56 -41.94 -5.35
C GLU A 259 -18.35 -42.63 -6.00
N LYS A 260 -17.17 -42.00 -5.95
CA LYS A 260 -15.91 -42.56 -6.44
C LYS A 260 -15.44 -43.77 -5.62
N ASP A 261 -15.57 -43.73 -4.30
CA ASP A 261 -15.24 -44.85 -3.43
C ASP A 261 -16.26 -45.99 -3.54
N PHE A 262 -17.56 -45.69 -3.66
CA PHE A 262 -18.58 -46.70 -3.98
C PHE A 262 -18.33 -47.37 -5.34
N THR A 263 -17.95 -46.59 -6.35
CA THR A 263 -17.64 -47.10 -7.69
C THR A 263 -16.41 -48.00 -7.68
N LYS A 264 -15.38 -47.68 -6.87
CA LYS A 264 -14.25 -48.58 -6.64
C LYS A 264 -14.71 -49.90 -6.01
N VAL A 265 -15.46 -49.84 -4.91
CA VAL A 265 -15.94 -51.06 -4.21
C VAL A 265 -16.83 -51.91 -5.13
N TYR A 266 -17.73 -51.29 -5.89
CA TYR A 266 -18.57 -51.97 -6.86
C TYR A 266 -17.74 -52.66 -7.96
N ASN A 267 -16.71 -51.99 -8.48
CA ASN A 267 -15.80 -52.58 -9.47
C ASN A 267 -14.94 -53.71 -8.91
N TYR A 268 -14.58 -53.67 -7.62
CA TYR A 268 -13.92 -54.78 -6.94
C TYR A 268 -14.86 -55.98 -6.76
N MET A 269 -16.13 -55.76 -6.38
CA MET A 269 -17.13 -56.83 -6.27
C MET A 269 -17.46 -57.47 -7.62
N LYS A 270 -17.45 -56.68 -8.71
CA LYS A 270 -17.73 -57.16 -10.07
C LYS A 270 -16.61 -58.01 -10.69
N LYS A 271 -15.38 -57.92 -10.17
CA LYS A 271 -14.23 -58.71 -10.64
C LYS A 271 -14.18 -60.15 -10.10
N GLY A 272 -15.16 -60.56 -9.29
CA GLY A 272 -15.30 -61.91 -8.71
C GLY A 272 -15.03 -61.91 -7.20
N LEU A 273 -15.82 -62.67 -6.42
CA LEU A 273 -15.81 -62.66 -4.95
C LEU A 273 -14.37 -62.74 -4.40
N PRO A 274 -13.90 -61.73 -3.65
CA PRO A 274 -12.55 -61.74 -3.10
C PRO A 274 -12.41 -62.81 -2.02
N THR A 275 -11.23 -63.38 -1.93
CA THR A 275 -10.94 -64.42 -0.94
C THR A 275 -10.94 -63.78 0.46
N ARG A 276 -11.28 -64.54 1.52
CA ARG A 276 -11.48 -64.04 2.90
C ARG A 276 -10.28 -63.24 3.48
N GLU A 277 -9.09 -63.40 2.91
CA GLU A 277 -7.86 -62.68 3.27
C GLU A 277 -7.76 -61.29 2.62
N GLU A 278 -8.26 -61.11 1.40
CA GLU A 278 -8.27 -59.82 0.69
C GLU A 278 -9.26 -58.84 1.33
N LEU A 279 -10.41 -59.36 1.80
CA LEU A 279 -11.39 -58.59 2.58
C LEU A 279 -10.83 -58.08 3.92
N LYS A 280 -9.84 -58.77 4.52
CA LYS A 280 -9.21 -58.31 5.78
C LYS A 280 -8.24 -57.15 5.56
N GLY A 281 -7.58 -57.08 4.40
CA GLY A 281 -6.72 -55.96 4.01
C GLY A 281 -7.54 -54.68 3.81
N LEU A 282 -8.66 -54.79 3.09
CA LEU A 282 -9.59 -53.66 2.81
C LEU A 282 -10.21 -53.04 4.07
N ILE A 283 -10.44 -53.83 5.13
CA ILE A 283 -10.97 -53.33 6.41
C ILE A 283 -9.94 -52.45 7.15
N LYS A 284 -8.65 -52.60 6.86
CA LYS A 284 -7.56 -51.85 7.51
C LYS A 284 -7.40 -50.42 6.95
N ASP A 285 -7.82 -50.22 5.70
CA ASP A 285 -7.63 -48.96 4.96
C ASP A 285 -8.88 -48.06 4.95
N LEU A 286 -10.00 -48.52 5.53
CA LEU A 286 -11.23 -47.73 5.66
C LEU A 286 -11.13 -46.75 6.85
N PRO A 287 -11.43 -45.45 6.66
CA PRO A 287 -11.44 -44.49 7.75
C PRO A 287 -12.56 -44.83 8.73
N THR A 288 -12.25 -44.93 10.02
CA THR A 288 -13.26 -45.15 11.06
C THR A 288 -14.07 -43.88 11.31
N HIS A 289 -15.18 -43.73 10.59
CA HIS A 289 -16.26 -42.79 10.91
C HIS A 289 -17.47 -43.57 11.46
N ASN A 290 -18.25 -42.96 12.36
CA ASN A 290 -19.39 -43.63 13.01
C ASN A 290 -20.43 -44.19 12.01
N ASP A 291 -20.55 -43.59 10.83
CA ASP A 291 -21.49 -44.00 9.78
C ASP A 291 -21.07 -45.28 9.03
N LEU A 292 -19.80 -45.69 9.18
CA LEU A 292 -19.29 -46.96 8.64
C LEU A 292 -19.50 -48.14 9.61
N LYS A 293 -20.00 -47.89 10.82
CA LYS A 293 -20.25 -48.92 11.83
C LYS A 293 -21.44 -49.80 11.48
N ASP A 294 -22.49 -49.20 10.92
CA ASP A 294 -23.69 -49.92 10.47
C ASP A 294 -23.41 -50.74 9.22
N LEU A 295 -22.54 -50.24 8.34
CA LEU A 295 -22.09 -50.93 7.13
C LEU A 295 -21.17 -52.12 7.47
N LYS A 296 -20.30 -51.96 8.48
CA LYS A 296 -19.48 -53.05 9.02
C LYS A 296 -20.33 -54.14 9.68
N LYS A 297 -21.42 -53.76 10.34
CA LYS A 297 -22.39 -54.67 10.96
C LYS A 297 -23.19 -55.46 9.92
N LEU A 298 -23.68 -54.78 8.87
CA LEU A 298 -24.39 -55.42 7.75
C LEU A 298 -23.50 -56.45 7.02
N ILE A 299 -22.20 -56.18 6.92
CA ILE A 299 -21.21 -57.10 6.31
C ILE A 299 -20.82 -58.24 7.26
N GLU A 300 -20.89 -58.06 8.58
CA GLU A 300 -20.74 -59.14 9.55
C GLU A 300 -21.95 -60.09 9.55
N ASP A 301 -23.17 -59.57 9.40
CA ASP A 301 -24.39 -60.39 9.29
C ASP A 301 -24.37 -61.24 8.00
N LEU A 302 -23.84 -60.69 6.90
CA LEU A 302 -23.60 -61.42 5.64
C LEU A 302 -22.49 -62.49 5.73
N LYS A 303 -21.66 -62.49 6.78
CA LYS A 303 -20.67 -63.56 7.02
C LYS A 303 -21.26 -64.76 7.75
N THR A 304 -22.42 -64.61 8.40
CA THR A 304 -23.03 -65.65 9.23
C THR A 304 -24.09 -66.50 8.52
N ASP A 305 -24.69 -66.00 7.44
CA ASP A 305 -25.54 -66.81 6.57
C ASP A 305 -24.68 -67.57 5.54
N LYS A 306 -24.47 -68.85 5.83
CA LYS A 306 -23.87 -69.85 4.94
C LYS A 306 -24.96 -70.72 4.35
#